data_AF-A0A6G4WS14-F1
#
_entry.id   AF-A0A6G4WS14-F1
#
_cell.length_a   1.000
_cell.length_b   1.000
_cell.length_c   1.000
_cell.angle_alpha   90.00
_cell.angle_beta   90.00
_cell.angle_gamma   90.00
#
_symmetry.space_group_name_H-M   'P 1'
#
loop_
_entity.id
_entity.type
_entity.pdbx_description
1 polymer ?
#
loop_
_entity_poly.entity_id
_entity_poly.type
_entity_poly.pdbx_seq_one_letter_code
_entity_poly.pdbx_strand_id
1 'polypeptide(L)'
;MAEHPGWRSAKVIRPGVVTLLERAGPARQTAERETHARVAHLLTKERARGLDELLVVAPELKSTRLNWLVTGPVQASPNSVGGEVEKLRFLRGLDRGAGHPAGAERHWRPQRPRRRPDRVRAGPLAGLPG
;
A
#
# COMPACT_ATOMS: atom_id res chain seq x y z
N MET A 1 20.72 39.46 -21.97
CA MET A 1 19.46 38.75 -22.25
C MET A 1 19.84 37.29 -22.49
N ALA A 2 19.77 36.44 -21.45
CA ALA A 2 20.25 35.06 -21.50
C ALA A 2 19.06 34.12 -21.56
N GLU A 3 18.94 33.34 -22.62
CA GLU A 3 17.88 32.36 -22.80
C GLU A 3 18.16 31.11 -21.96
N HIS A 4 17.19 30.73 -21.11
CA HIS A 4 17.24 29.50 -20.32
C HIS A 4 16.90 28.30 -21.22
N PRO A 5 17.75 27.24 -21.29
CA PRO A 5 17.49 26.10 -22.15
C PRO A 5 16.30 25.28 -21.65
N GLY A 6 15.39 25.03 -22.59
CA GLY A 6 14.08 24.42 -22.38
C GLY A 6 14.10 23.04 -21.71
N TRP A 7 13.14 22.85 -20.81
CA TRP A 7 12.79 21.55 -20.28
C TRP A 7 12.22 20.68 -21.40
N ARG A 8 12.91 19.58 -21.73
CA ARG A 8 12.38 18.57 -22.65
C ARG A 8 11.29 17.78 -21.93
N SER A 9 10.05 17.94 -22.35
CA SER A 9 8.92 17.11 -21.91
C SER A 9 9.19 15.65 -22.24
N ALA A 10 9.36 14.81 -21.22
CA ALA A 10 9.56 13.37 -21.41
C ALA A 10 8.28 12.74 -22.00
N LYS A 11 8.39 12.08 -23.16
CA LYS A 11 7.27 11.37 -23.79
C LYS A 11 6.97 10.09 -23.00
N VAL A 12 5.88 10.10 -22.24
CA VAL A 12 5.41 8.92 -21.50
C VAL A 12 4.66 7.99 -22.45
N ILE A 13 5.23 6.82 -22.75
CA ILE A 13 4.52 5.74 -23.47
C ILE A 13 3.87 4.82 -22.44
N ARG A 14 2.55 4.65 -22.50
CA ARG A 14 1.86 3.66 -21.66
C ARG A 14 1.98 2.28 -22.29
N PRO A 15 2.57 1.29 -21.60
CA PRO A 15 2.59 -0.08 -22.09
C PRO A 15 1.17 -0.65 -22.14
N GLY A 16 0.94 -1.63 -23.02
CA GLY A 16 -0.31 -2.38 -23.06
C GLY A 16 -0.57 -3.11 -21.73
N VAL A 17 -1.84 -3.39 -21.44
CA VAL A 17 -2.27 -3.95 -20.14
C VAL A 17 -1.55 -5.26 -19.79
N VAL A 18 -1.29 -6.13 -20.78
CA VAL A 18 -0.58 -7.40 -20.56
C VAL A 18 0.85 -7.15 -20.09
N THR A 19 1.61 -6.33 -20.83
CA THR A 19 2.98 -5.95 -20.46
C THR A 19 3.04 -5.24 -19.11
N LEU A 20 2.00 -4.47 -18.76
CA LEU A 20 1.90 -3.85 -17.44
C LEU A 20 1.70 -4.90 -16.35
N LEU A 21 0.79 -5.86 -16.54
CA LEU A 21 0.52 -6.92 -15.56
C LEU A 21 1.70 -7.87 -15.38
N GLU A 22 2.39 -8.25 -16.45
CA GLU A 22 3.61 -9.07 -16.39
C GLU A 22 4.71 -8.43 -15.54
N ARG A 23 4.78 -7.10 -15.54
CA ARG A 23 5.75 -6.35 -14.73
C ARG A 23 5.24 -6.08 -13.31
N ALA A 24 3.98 -5.71 -13.16
CA ALA A 24 3.38 -5.33 -11.88
C ALA A 24 3.11 -6.53 -10.97
N GLY A 25 2.73 -7.69 -11.54
CA GLY A 25 2.42 -8.90 -10.79
C GLY A 25 3.58 -9.37 -9.91
N PRO A 26 4.77 -9.64 -10.47
CA PRO A 26 5.95 -10.01 -9.68
C PRO A 26 6.39 -8.94 -8.68
N ALA A 27 6.26 -7.66 -9.06
CA ALA A 27 6.57 -6.55 -8.16
C ALA A 27 5.62 -6.53 -6.95
N ARG A 28 4.32 -6.74 -7.16
CA ARG A 28 3.31 -6.83 -6.10
C ARG A 28 3.56 -8.03 -5.20
N GLN A 29 3.83 -9.19 -5.79
CA GLN A 29 4.09 -10.41 -5.02
C GLN A 29 5.37 -10.28 -4.16
N THR A 30 6.39 -9.59 -4.68
CA THR A 30 7.61 -9.27 -3.91
C THR A 30 7.28 -8.31 -2.77
N ALA A 31 6.50 -7.26 -3.03
CA ALA A 31 6.09 -6.30 -2.01
C ALA A 31 5.23 -6.94 -0.90
N GLU A 32 4.35 -7.87 -1.25
CA GLU A 32 3.53 -8.63 -0.28
C GLU A 32 4.42 -9.50 0.63
N ARG A 33 5.37 -10.25 0.06
CA ARG A 33 6.34 -11.05 0.82
C ARG A 33 7.21 -10.19 1.73
N GLU A 34 7.70 -9.06 1.22
CA GLU A 34 8.51 -8.12 2.00
C GLU A 34 7.69 -7.50 3.14
N THR A 35 6.46 -7.08 2.87
CA THR A 35 5.55 -6.54 3.89
C THR A 35 5.31 -7.59 4.97
N HIS A 36 4.96 -8.82 4.60
CA HIS A 36 4.78 -9.92 5.54
C HIS A 36 6.04 -10.13 6.38
N ALA A 37 7.22 -10.26 5.76
CA ALA A 37 8.48 -10.46 6.49
C ALA A 37 8.75 -9.34 7.52
N ARG A 38 8.42 -8.09 7.18
CA ARG A 38 8.58 -6.94 8.09
C ARG A 38 7.60 -6.97 9.26
N VAL A 39 6.37 -7.45 9.07
CA VAL A 39 5.34 -7.45 10.12
C VAL A 39 5.13 -8.79 10.82
N ALA A 40 5.75 -9.88 10.33
CA ALA A 40 5.52 -11.24 10.83
C ALA A 40 5.76 -11.38 12.34
N HIS A 41 6.79 -10.71 12.85
CA HIS A 41 7.11 -10.69 14.28
C HIS A 41 6.03 -10.02 15.15
N LEU A 42 5.14 -9.22 14.56
CA LEU A 42 3.99 -8.61 15.23
C LEU A 42 2.78 -9.55 15.24
N LEU A 43 2.73 -10.57 14.37
CA LEU A 43 1.60 -11.46 14.19
C LEU A 43 1.64 -12.62 15.20
N THR A 44 1.38 -12.33 16.48
CA THR A 44 1.08 -13.38 17.47
C THR A 44 -0.15 -14.19 17.03
N LYS A 45 -0.35 -15.40 17.57
CA LYS A 45 -1.51 -16.24 17.20
C LYS A 45 -2.83 -15.53 17.46
N GLU A 46 -2.92 -14.83 18.58
CA GLU A 46 -4.09 -14.03 18.98
C GLU A 46 -4.30 -12.87 18.02
N ARG A 47 -3.22 -12.16 17.63
CA ARG A 47 -3.32 -11.04 16.70
C ARG A 47 -3.69 -11.50 15.29
N ALA A 48 -3.12 -12.60 14.82
CA ALA A 48 -3.45 -13.18 13.52
C ALA A 48 -4.93 -13.57 13.47
N ARG A 49 -5.42 -14.27 14.50
CA ARG A 49 -6.85 -14.60 14.62
C ARG A 49 -7.74 -13.36 14.61
N GLY A 50 -7.38 -12.32 15.38
CA GLY A 50 -8.14 -11.08 15.41
C GLY A 50 -8.19 -10.37 14.05
N LEU A 51 -7.11 -10.45 13.26
CA LEU A 51 -7.09 -9.93 11.89
C LEU A 51 -7.92 -10.79 10.93
N ASP A 52 -7.88 -12.11 11.06
CA ASP A 52 -8.68 -13.03 10.24
C ASP A 52 -10.18 -12.83 10.50
N GLU A 53 -10.58 -12.57 11.75
CA GLU A 53 -11.95 -12.24 12.13
C GLU A 53 -12.47 -10.97 11.45
N LEU A 54 -11.60 -10.05 11.00
CA LEU A 54 -12.03 -8.87 10.24
C LEU A 54 -12.58 -9.22 8.85
N LEU A 55 -12.22 -10.39 8.31
CA LEU A 55 -12.62 -10.86 6.99
C LEU A 55 -13.95 -11.64 7.03
N VAL A 56 -14.44 -11.99 8.21
CA VAL A 56 -15.73 -12.67 8.38
C VAL A 56 -16.87 -11.68 8.21
N VAL A 57 -17.94 -12.11 7.55
CA VAL A 57 -19.17 -11.31 7.40
C VAL A 57 -19.85 -11.16 8.75
N ALA A 58 -20.03 -9.91 9.17
CA ALA A 58 -20.73 -9.54 10.38
C ALA A 58 -22.21 -9.26 10.05
N PRO A 59 -23.18 -10.05 10.54
CA PRO A 59 -24.60 -9.90 10.22
C PRO A 59 -25.15 -8.50 10.52
N GLU A 60 -24.69 -7.89 11.61
CA GLU A 60 -25.09 -6.55 12.04
C GLU A 60 -24.61 -5.44 11.09
N LEU A 61 -23.52 -5.69 10.35
CA LEU A 61 -22.97 -4.75 9.36
C LEU A 61 -23.42 -5.08 7.92
N LYS A 62 -24.02 -6.26 7.69
CA LYS A 62 -24.30 -6.83 6.36
C LYS A 62 -23.07 -6.82 5.44
N SER A 63 -21.88 -6.84 6.03
CA SER A 63 -20.59 -6.73 5.36
C SER A 63 -19.49 -7.25 6.28
N THR A 64 -18.24 -7.30 5.81
CA THR A 64 -17.10 -7.64 6.68
C THR A 64 -16.74 -6.47 7.58
N ARG A 65 -16.16 -6.78 8.75
CA ARG A 65 -15.66 -5.75 9.68
C ARG A 65 -14.57 -4.89 9.02
N LEU A 66 -13.71 -5.51 8.18
CA LEU A 66 -12.69 -4.80 7.41
C LEU A 66 -13.32 -3.76 6.47
N ASN A 67 -14.36 -4.14 5.71
CA ASN A 67 -15.02 -3.22 4.79
C ASN A 67 -15.65 -2.03 5.55
N TRP A 68 -16.30 -2.27 6.68
CA TRP A 68 -16.83 -1.21 7.54
C TRP A 68 -15.74 -0.26 8.02
N LEU A 69 -14.59 -0.77 8.48
CA LEU A 69 -13.47 0.05 8.95
C LEU A 69 -12.93 0.98 7.87
N VAL A 70 -12.73 0.49 6.65
CA VAL A 70 -12.14 1.29 5.54
C VAL A 70 -13.15 2.23 4.87
N THR A 71 -14.45 1.97 5.01
CA THR A 71 -15.49 2.80 4.39
C THR A 71 -15.71 4.07 5.20
N GLY A 72 -15.17 5.20 4.74
CA GLY A 72 -15.36 6.50 5.39
C GLY A 72 -16.77 7.08 5.22
N PRO A 73 -17.15 8.07 6.04
CA PRO A 73 -18.44 8.72 5.94
C PRO A 73 -18.49 9.61 4.69
N VAL A 74 -19.62 9.60 4.00
CA VAL A 74 -19.84 10.41 2.79
C VAL A 74 -20.37 11.82 3.08
N GLN A 75 -20.78 12.10 4.32
CA GLN A 75 -21.32 13.38 4.78
C GLN A 75 -20.79 13.73 6.18
N ALA A 76 -20.61 15.02 6.46
CA ALA A 76 -20.23 15.52 7.77
C ALA A 76 -21.49 15.74 8.63
N SER A 77 -21.84 14.74 9.45
CA SER A 77 -22.98 14.82 10.37
C SER A 77 -22.57 14.29 11.76
N PRO A 78 -23.29 14.67 12.84
CA PRO A 78 -23.04 14.10 14.17
C PRO A 78 -23.10 12.56 14.17
N ASN A 79 -24.00 11.98 13.38
CA ASN A 79 -24.13 10.52 13.28
C ASN A 79 -22.91 9.89 12.59
N SER A 80 -22.36 10.56 11.57
CA SER A 80 -21.12 10.16 10.92
C SER A 80 -19.95 10.15 11.91
N VAL A 81 -19.86 11.17 12.77
CA VAL A 81 -18.83 11.24 13.82
C VAL A 81 -19.01 10.08 14.81
N GLY A 82 -20.25 9.78 15.22
CA GLY A 82 -20.56 8.64 16.09
C GLY A 82 -20.07 7.31 15.51
N GLY A 83 -20.30 7.07 14.22
CA GLY A 83 -19.83 5.87 13.52
C GLY A 83 -18.30 5.77 13.47
N GLU A 84 -17.60 6.88 13.21
CA GLU A 84 -16.13 6.88 13.24
C GLU A 84 -15.57 6.65 14.65
N VAL A 85 -16.21 7.20 15.69
CA VAL A 85 -15.84 6.93 17.09
C VAL A 85 -16.01 5.44 17.44
N GLU A 86 -17.05 4.78 16.91
CA GLU A 86 -17.25 3.34 17.09
C GLU A 86 -16.11 2.53 16.48
N LYS A 87 -15.65 2.90 15.27
CA LYS A 87 -14.48 2.28 14.65
C LYS A 87 -13.22 2.42 15.50
N LEU A 88 -12.99 3.61 16.06
CA LEU A 88 -11.86 3.84 16.97
C LEU A 88 -11.93 2.98 18.24
N ARG A 89 -13.13 2.83 18.83
CA ARG A 89 -13.34 1.94 19.98
C ARG A 89 -13.04 0.49 19.63
N PHE A 90 -13.50 0.03 18.47
CA PHE A 90 -13.22 -1.31 17.97
C PHE A 90 -11.70 -1.55 17.79
N LEU A 91 -10.99 -0.64 17.10
CA LEU A 91 -9.54 -0.75 16.89
C LEU A 91 -8.75 -0.78 18.20
N ARG A 92 -9.17 0.01 19.20
CA ARG A 92 -8.59 -0.03 20.55
C ARG A 92 -8.86 -1.33 21.30
N GLY A 93 -9.95 -2.03 20.98
CA GLY A 93 -10.22 -3.37 21.51
C GLY A 93 -9.30 -4.40 20.86
N LEU A 94 -9.14 -4.32 19.54
CA LEU A 94 -8.28 -5.19 18.75
C LEU A 94 -6.80 -5.08 19.18
N ASP A 95 -6.30 -3.88 19.48
CA ASP A 95 -4.92 -3.67 19.95
C ASP A 95 -4.67 -4.26 21.35
N ARG A 96 -5.65 -4.17 22.26
CA ARG A 96 -5.53 -4.69 23.63
C ARG A 96 -5.45 -6.21 23.71
N GLY A 97 -6.20 -6.92 22.86
CA GLY A 97 -6.15 -8.38 22.77
C GLY A 97 -4.83 -8.91 22.19
N ALA A 98 -4.01 -8.03 21.63
CA ALA A 98 -2.87 -8.41 20.82
C ALA A 98 -1.51 -8.22 21.51
N GLY A 99 -1.47 -7.71 22.75
CA GLY A 99 -0.24 -7.37 23.47
C GLY A 99 0.55 -6.27 22.75
N HIS A 100 0.46 -5.02 23.21
CA HIS A 100 1.15 -3.90 22.57
C HIS A 100 2.68 -4.14 22.60
N PRO A 101 3.38 -4.26 21.46
CA PRO A 101 4.82 -4.43 21.44
C PRO A 101 5.45 -3.08 21.78
N ALA A 102 6.08 -2.98 22.95
CA ALA A 102 6.80 -1.78 23.36
C ALA A 102 7.84 -1.39 22.29
N GLY A 103 7.58 -0.29 21.55
CA GLY A 103 8.55 0.31 20.61
C GLY A 103 8.11 0.49 19.16
N ALA A 104 6.93 0.01 18.73
CA ALA A 104 6.53 0.06 17.31
C ALA A 104 6.22 1.48 16.77
N GLU A 105 5.96 2.45 17.64
CA GLU A 105 5.53 3.80 17.24
C GLU A 105 6.68 4.70 16.72
N ARG A 106 7.93 4.34 17.00
CA ARG A 106 9.07 5.22 16.66
C ARG A 106 9.62 4.80 15.29
N HIS A 107 9.30 5.56 14.24
CA HIS A 107 9.92 5.56 12.91
C HIS A 107 9.28 4.74 11.77
N TRP A 108 7.95 4.60 11.65
CA TRP A 108 7.45 4.22 10.31
C TRP A 108 7.71 5.35 9.30
N ARG A 109 8.75 5.18 8.46
CA ARG A 109 8.95 5.97 7.23
C ARG A 109 8.67 5.07 6.02
N PRO A 110 7.71 5.42 5.14
CA PRO A 110 7.51 4.66 3.92
C PRO A 110 8.79 4.74 3.07
N GLN A 111 9.46 3.59 2.91
CA GLN A 111 10.63 3.52 2.03
C GLN A 111 10.15 3.59 0.58
N ARG A 112 10.65 4.58 -0.16
CA ARG A 112 10.48 4.60 -1.62
C ARG A 112 11.12 3.33 -2.18
N PRO A 113 10.45 2.61 -3.11
CA PRO A 113 11.05 1.43 -3.72
C PRO A 113 12.42 1.82 -4.28
N ARG A 114 13.45 1.03 -3.92
CA ARG A 114 14.78 1.20 -4.51
C ARG A 114 14.61 1.05 -6.01
N ARG A 115 14.72 2.15 -6.77
CA ARG A 115 14.80 2.10 -8.23
C ARG A 115 15.93 1.13 -8.55
N ARG A 116 15.61 -0.01 -9.16
CA ARG A 116 16.64 -0.78 -9.85
C ARG A 116 17.27 0.18 -10.87
N PRO A 117 18.61 0.29 -10.95
CA PRO A 117 19.21 1.08 -12.01
C PRO A 117 18.71 0.51 -13.34
N ASP A 118 18.08 1.36 -14.13
CA ASP A 118 17.66 1.04 -15.50
C ASP A 118 18.91 0.62 -16.27
N ARG A 119 19.09 -0.68 -16.47
CA ARG A 119 20.13 -1.21 -17.36
C ARG A 119 19.63 -1.10 -18.80
N VAL A 120 19.38 0.12 -19.27
CA VAL A 120 19.25 0.39 -20.71
C VAL A 120 20.64 0.67 -21.22
N ARG A 121 21.37 -0.41 -21.55
CA ARG A 121 22.57 -0.32 -22.37
C ARG A 121 22.11 -0.15 -23.81
N ALA A 122 21.80 1.07 -24.23
CA ALA A 122 21.74 1.40 -25.64
C ALA A 122 23.19 1.37 -26.16
N GLY A 123 23.54 0.32 -26.90
CA GLY A 123 24.79 0.26 -27.65
C GLY A 123 24.80 1.35 -28.74
N PRO A 124 25.98 1.82 -29.17
CA PRO A 124 26.06 2.80 -30.25
C PRO A 124 25.55 2.15 -31.54
N LEU A 125 24.62 2.82 -32.22
CA LEU A 125 24.24 2.48 -33.59
C LEU A 125 25.47 2.70 -34.45
N ALA A 126 26.11 1.59 -34.80
CA ALA A 126 27.11 1.51 -35.85
C ALA A 126 26.48 1.93 -37.19
N GLY A 127 27.35 2.41 -38.08
CA GLY A 127 27.05 3.15 -39.30
C GLY A 127 25.98 2.58 -40.22
N LEU A 128 25.42 3.48 -41.02
CA LEU A 128 24.92 3.16 -42.35
C LEU A 128 25.68 4.02 -43.37
N PRO A 129 26.18 3.40 -44.47
CA PRO A 129 26.93 4.07 -45.52
C PRO A 129 26.02 4.63 -46.63
N GLY A 130 26.58 5.53 -47.44
CA GLY A 130 26.04 5.96 -48.74
C GLY A 130 25.51 7.37 -48.75
#